data_AF-A0A7S0KXP5-F1
#
_entry.id   AF-A0A7S0KXP5-F1
#
_cell.length_a   1.000
_cell.length_b   1.000
_cell.length_c   1.000
_cell.angle_alpha   90.00
_cell.angle_beta   90.00
_cell.angle_gamma   90.00
#
_symmetry.space_group_name_H-M   'P 1'
#
loop_
_entity.id
_entity.type
_entity.pdbx_description
1 polymer ?
#
loop_
_entity_poly.entity_id
_entity_poly.type
_entity_poly.pdbx_seq_one_letter_code
_entity_poly.pdbx_strand_id
1 'polypeptide(L)'
;FRRVTLGGRRLAGGGSGGWIDRILRAVGVGQPSASTGGFIGPLPRPAGPSEKFGDPLTAPLPRAPNLKIYCLYGVGKPTERAYHYVHRPGQPERPFALDVSTHGRGVERGVTSVDGDGSIPLVSLGYMCASGWRDGSRLNPAGAEVKIVEYNHRAMSLWGGGIQEGRFSGDHVNIMGNHEMIETVLEVVTGHGAGVRERIYSGVRQIADNVRRLRDARRGTRGDEL
;
A
#
# COMPACT_ATOMS: atom_id res chain seq x y z
N PHE A 1 0.10 -8.64 11.57
CA PHE A 1 0.21 -7.21 11.93
C PHE A 1 0.43 -7.10 13.43
N ARG A 2 1.65 -6.80 13.89
CA ARG A 2 1.89 -6.49 15.31
C ARG A 2 1.76 -4.98 15.51
N ARG A 3 0.95 -4.59 16.50
CA ARG A 3 0.79 -3.22 17.00
C ARG A 3 2.17 -2.68 17.39
N VAL A 4 2.54 -1.54 16.85
CA VAL A 4 3.74 -0.79 17.27
C VAL A 4 3.44 -0.19 18.64
N THR A 5 4.04 -0.75 19.68
CA THR A 5 4.06 -0.17 21.02
C THR A 5 5.22 0.82 21.13
N LEU A 6 4.91 2.07 21.46
CA LEU A 6 5.90 3.04 21.91
C LEU A 6 6.48 2.55 23.25
N GLY A 7 7.78 2.32 23.29
CA GLY A 7 8.49 1.81 24.46
C GLY A 7 8.68 2.88 25.53
N GLY A 8 7.85 2.82 26.58
CA GLY A 8 8.10 3.50 27.85
C GLY A 8 8.55 2.49 28.91
N ARG A 9 9.66 2.76 29.60
CA ARG A 9 10.25 1.92 30.66
C ARG A 9 9.22 1.60 31.77
N ARG A 10 9.13 0.33 32.17
CA ARG A 10 8.49 -0.08 33.43
C ARG A 10 9.42 0.24 34.60
N LEU A 11 8.92 0.98 35.58
CA LEU A 11 9.44 0.95 36.95
C LEU A 11 8.35 0.36 37.86
N ALA A 12 8.77 -0.56 38.71
CA ALA A 12 7.97 -1.33 39.64
C ALA A 12 7.69 -0.56 40.94
N GLY A 13 6.66 -0.98 41.68
CA GLY A 13 6.58 -0.77 43.13
C GLY A 13 5.29 -0.07 43.57
N GLY A 14 4.56 -0.72 44.48
CA GLY A 14 3.24 -0.28 44.93
C GLY A 14 3.26 0.75 46.06
N GLY A 15 2.17 1.52 46.13
CA GLY A 15 1.36 1.74 47.32
C GLY A 15 1.91 2.62 48.45
N SER A 16 1.48 3.89 48.46
CA SER A 16 0.73 4.49 49.58
C SER A 16 0.35 5.92 49.21
N GLY A 17 -0.95 6.16 49.00
CA GLY A 17 -1.51 7.46 48.70
C GLY A 17 -1.47 8.39 49.91
N GLY A 18 -1.18 9.67 49.68
CA GLY A 18 -1.29 10.71 50.71
C GLY A 18 -0.12 11.66 50.75
N TRP A 19 0.07 12.44 49.67
CA TRP A 19 0.76 13.75 49.63
C TRP A 19 0.98 14.15 48.17
N ILE A 20 1.54 13.25 47.35
CA ILE A 20 1.83 13.50 45.92
C ILE A 20 0.54 13.86 45.15
N ASP A 21 -0.58 13.22 45.48
CA ASP A 21 -1.90 13.48 44.87
C ASP A 21 -2.43 14.90 45.14
N ARG A 22 -2.01 15.53 46.25
CA ARG A 22 -2.35 16.94 46.57
C ARG A 22 -1.48 17.93 45.80
N ILE A 23 -0.23 17.57 45.50
CA ILE A 23 0.66 18.40 44.67
C ILE A 23 0.19 18.33 43.21
N LEU A 24 -0.19 17.15 42.70
CA LEU A 24 -0.66 17.01 41.31
C LEU A 24 -1.93 17.82 41.01
N ARG A 25 -2.83 18.02 41.99
CA ARG A 25 -3.99 18.91 41.85
C ARG A 25 -3.63 20.40 41.81
N ALA A 26 -2.57 20.84 42.49
CA ALA A 26 -2.16 22.24 42.51
C ALA A 26 -1.38 22.65 41.23
N VAL A 27 -0.78 21.69 40.51
CA VAL A 27 -0.01 21.94 39.27
C VAL A 27 -0.79 21.55 38.00
N GLY A 28 -2.10 21.29 38.11
CA GLY A 28 -2.96 21.06 36.94
C GLY A 28 -2.62 19.81 36.12
N VAL A 29 -2.03 18.78 36.73
CA VAL A 29 -1.73 17.51 36.07
C VAL A 29 -2.66 16.44 36.63
N GLY A 30 -3.71 16.09 35.88
CA GLY A 30 -4.56 14.93 36.21
C GLY A 30 -6.06 15.16 36.31
N GLN A 31 -6.64 16.08 35.53
CA GLN A 31 -8.04 15.92 35.16
C GLN A 31 -8.11 15.11 33.86
N PRO A 32 -8.90 14.03 33.76
CA PRO A 32 -9.34 13.54 32.47
C PRO A 32 -10.20 14.67 31.89
N SER A 33 -9.62 15.42 30.96
CA SER A 33 -10.42 16.24 30.06
C SER A 33 -11.28 15.26 29.27
N ALA A 34 -12.51 15.07 29.73
CA ALA A 34 -13.61 14.67 28.89
C ALA A 34 -13.86 15.81 27.89
N SER A 35 -12.94 15.99 26.94
CA SER A 35 -13.26 16.65 25.70
C SER A 35 -14.04 15.65 24.88
N THR A 36 -15.34 15.55 25.18
CA THR A 36 -16.35 15.07 24.25
C THR A 36 -16.50 16.12 23.15
N GLY A 37 -15.40 16.42 22.46
CA GLY A 37 -15.38 17.08 21.17
C GLY A 37 -15.53 16.02 20.11
N GLY A 38 -16.66 15.28 20.15
CA GLY A 38 -17.09 14.58 18.97
C GLY A 38 -17.23 15.64 17.89
N PHE A 39 -16.41 15.55 16.84
CA PHE A 39 -16.74 16.22 15.59
C PHE A 39 -18.09 15.66 15.16
N ILE A 40 -19.19 16.29 15.59
CA ILE A 40 -20.50 16.19 14.96
C ILE A 40 -20.43 17.08 13.71
N GLY A 41 -19.45 16.79 12.85
CA GLY A 41 -19.58 17.15 11.45
C GLY A 41 -20.66 16.25 10.88
N PRO A 42 -21.49 16.73 9.92
CA PRO A 42 -22.40 15.85 9.22
C PRO A 42 -21.63 14.62 8.73
N LEU A 43 -22.20 13.43 8.91
CA LEU A 43 -21.66 12.19 8.36
C LEU A 43 -21.24 12.45 6.91
N PRO A 44 -20.03 12.02 6.50
CA PRO A 44 -19.58 12.23 5.12
C PRO A 44 -20.69 11.79 4.18
N ARG A 45 -21.18 12.72 3.35
CA ARG A 45 -22.21 12.41 2.37
C ARG A 45 -21.71 11.22 1.54
N PRO A 46 -22.53 10.20 1.27
CA PRO A 46 -22.11 9.12 0.40
C PRO A 46 -21.60 9.71 -0.90
N ALA A 47 -20.35 9.35 -1.25
CA ALA A 47 -19.65 9.95 -2.37
C ALA A 47 -20.49 9.87 -3.65
N GLY A 48 -20.58 11.01 -4.35
CA GLY A 48 -21.30 11.13 -5.61
C GLY A 48 -20.65 10.28 -6.71
N PRO A 49 -21.35 10.04 -7.84
CA PRO A 49 -20.80 9.27 -8.97
C PRO A 49 -19.49 9.84 -9.52
N SER A 50 -19.31 11.17 -9.52
CA SER A 50 -18.07 11.84 -9.95
C SER A 50 -16.92 11.68 -8.95
N GLU A 51 -17.20 11.58 -7.65
CA GLU A 51 -16.20 11.34 -6.61
C GLU A 51 -15.70 9.89 -6.59
N LYS A 52 -16.46 8.97 -7.17
CA LYS A 52 -16.07 7.56 -7.37
C LYS A 52 -15.35 7.32 -8.69
N PHE A 53 -15.30 8.33 -9.57
CA PHE A 53 -14.63 8.21 -10.86
C PHE A 53 -13.13 8.01 -10.63
N GLY A 54 -12.59 6.92 -11.16
CA GLY A 54 -11.18 6.57 -11.03
C GLY A 54 -10.80 5.78 -9.78
N ASP A 55 -11.72 5.48 -8.86
CA ASP A 55 -11.45 4.54 -7.77
C ASP A 55 -11.72 3.09 -8.22
N PRO A 56 -10.68 2.29 -8.51
CA PRO A 56 -10.86 0.93 -9.01
C PRO A 56 -11.47 -0.01 -7.94
N LEU A 57 -11.47 0.37 -6.65
CA LEU A 57 -12.01 -0.47 -5.58
C LEU A 57 -13.54 -0.36 -5.45
N THR A 58 -14.14 0.68 -6.02
CA THR A 58 -15.57 0.96 -5.91
C THR A 58 -16.28 1.09 -7.25
N ALA A 59 -15.61 1.60 -8.29
CA ALA A 59 -16.18 1.74 -9.62
C ALA A 59 -16.04 0.42 -10.43
N PRO A 60 -17.15 -0.16 -10.92
CA PRO A 60 -17.09 -1.35 -11.76
C PRO A 60 -16.59 -1.02 -13.16
N LEU A 61 -15.93 -1.99 -13.79
CA LEU A 61 -15.59 -1.98 -15.21
C LEU A 61 -16.86 -1.84 -16.07
N PRO A 62 -16.75 -1.24 -17.27
CA PRO A 62 -17.88 -1.13 -18.18
C PRO A 62 -18.41 -2.52 -18.59
N ARG A 63 -19.70 -2.60 -18.95
CA ARG A 63 -20.29 -3.81 -19.51
C ARG A 63 -19.87 -3.99 -20.98
N ALA A 64 -18.62 -4.40 -21.18
CA ALA A 64 -18.01 -4.59 -22.49
C ALA A 64 -17.51 -6.04 -22.64
N PRO A 65 -18.26 -6.94 -23.31
CA PRO A 65 -17.94 -8.38 -23.35
C PRO A 65 -16.65 -8.71 -24.12
N ASN A 66 -16.25 -7.85 -25.05
CA ASN A 66 -15.01 -8.00 -25.82
C ASN A 66 -13.80 -7.34 -25.14
N LEU A 67 -13.98 -6.73 -23.96
CA LEU A 67 -12.89 -6.09 -23.23
C LEU A 67 -11.93 -7.15 -22.69
N LYS A 68 -10.63 -6.91 -22.91
CA LYS A 68 -9.52 -7.67 -22.33
C LYS A 68 -8.62 -6.70 -21.57
N ILE A 69 -8.15 -7.12 -20.40
CA ILE A 69 -7.30 -6.33 -19.51
C ILE A 69 -5.96 -7.04 -19.39
N TYR A 70 -4.89 -6.32 -19.73
CA TYR A 70 -3.52 -6.76 -19.57
C TYR A 70 -2.85 -5.87 -18.52
N CYS A 71 -2.51 -6.46 -17.38
CA CYS A 71 -1.84 -5.76 -16.29
C CYS A 71 -0.34 -5.95 -16.42
N LEU A 72 0.32 -4.93 -16.97
CA LEU A 72 1.74 -4.91 -17.25
C LEU A 72 2.44 -4.10 -16.15
N TYR A 73 3.29 -4.72 -15.34
CA TYR A 73 4.01 -4.00 -14.29
C TYR A 73 5.32 -4.68 -13.88
N GLY A 74 6.21 -3.88 -13.31
CA GLY A 74 7.50 -4.32 -12.81
C GLY A 74 7.39 -4.93 -11.41
N VAL A 75 8.26 -5.90 -11.13
CA VAL A 75 8.37 -6.56 -9.81
C VAL A 75 9.82 -6.82 -9.46
N GLY A 76 10.11 -7.17 -8.21
CA GLY A 76 11.45 -7.54 -7.77
C GLY A 76 12.35 -6.36 -7.43
N LYS A 77 11.85 -5.11 -7.49
CA LYS A 77 12.58 -3.92 -7.06
C LYS A 77 12.09 -3.48 -5.67
N PRO A 78 12.99 -3.24 -4.70
CA PRO A 78 12.59 -2.71 -3.39
C PRO A 78 11.84 -1.38 -3.53
N THR A 79 10.62 -1.32 -3.01
CA THR A 79 9.75 -0.13 -3.02
C THR A 79 9.38 0.30 -1.62
N GLU A 80 9.44 1.61 -1.35
CA GLU A 80 9.10 2.19 -0.05
C GLU A 80 7.62 1.92 0.32
N ARG A 81 7.38 1.56 1.59
CA ARG A 81 6.04 1.25 2.13
C ARG A 81 5.69 2.04 3.38
N ALA A 82 6.67 2.32 4.23
CA ALA A 82 6.46 3.02 5.49
C ALA A 82 7.72 3.78 5.89
N TYR A 83 7.52 4.88 6.63
CA TYR A 83 8.57 5.78 7.06
C TYR A 83 8.51 5.96 8.58
N HIS A 84 9.67 6.04 9.22
CA HIS A 84 9.84 6.39 10.61
C HIS A 84 10.12 7.88 10.72
N TYR A 85 9.34 8.59 11.52
CA TYR A 85 9.49 10.03 11.72
C TYR A 85 9.88 10.36 13.17
N VAL A 86 10.74 11.35 13.35
CA VAL A 86 10.99 12.00 14.64
C VAL A 86 10.32 13.37 14.69
N HIS A 87 9.85 13.76 15.87
CA HIS A 87 9.30 15.08 16.13
C HIS A 87 10.41 16.10 16.45
N ARG A 88 10.37 17.27 15.83
CA ARG A 88 11.31 18.39 15.99
C ARG A 88 10.58 19.64 16.51
N PRO A 89 10.40 19.77 17.83
CA PRO A 89 9.59 20.85 18.42
C PRO A 89 10.15 22.27 18.16
N GLY A 90 11.44 22.40 17.85
CA GLY A 90 12.09 23.68 17.52
C GLY A 90 11.93 24.14 16.06
N GLN A 91 11.15 23.41 15.24
CA GLN A 91 10.93 23.74 13.82
C GLN A 91 9.43 23.71 13.52
N PRO A 92 8.65 24.75 13.85
CA PRO A 92 7.19 24.74 13.68
C PRO A 92 6.75 24.55 12.22
N GLU A 93 7.54 25.04 11.26
CA GLU A 93 7.30 24.84 9.81
C GLU A 93 7.56 23.40 9.33
N ARG A 94 8.38 22.63 10.08
CA ARG A 94 8.77 21.25 9.76
C ARG A 94 8.88 20.41 11.03
N PRO A 95 7.74 20.17 11.71
CA PRO A 95 7.74 19.54 13.03
C PRO A 95 8.08 18.05 12.98
N PHE A 96 8.15 17.45 11.79
CA PHE A 96 8.55 16.06 11.61
C PHE A 96 9.73 15.97 10.63
N ALA A 97 10.62 15.02 10.88
CA ALA A 97 11.70 14.65 9.98
C ALA A 97 11.84 13.14 9.91
N LEU A 98 12.34 12.63 8.79
CA LEU A 98 12.65 11.21 8.66
C LEU A 98 13.70 10.82 9.70
N ASP A 99 13.45 9.76 10.45
CA ASP A 99 14.38 9.19 11.40
C ASP A 99 15.43 8.34 10.69
N VAL A 100 16.46 8.99 10.16
CA VAL A 100 17.56 8.30 9.49
C VAL A 100 18.43 7.46 10.43
N SER A 101 18.22 7.53 11.76
CA SER A 101 18.94 6.72 12.74
C SER A 101 18.31 5.35 12.96
N THR A 102 17.05 5.17 12.54
CA THR A 102 16.36 3.88 12.63
C THR A 102 16.86 2.94 11.53
N HIS A 103 17.50 1.85 11.94
CA HIS A 103 18.00 0.78 11.07
C HIS A 103 17.72 -0.61 11.64
N GLY A 104 17.66 -1.61 10.76
CA GLY A 104 17.53 -3.03 11.13
C GLY A 104 16.08 -3.53 11.09
N ARG A 105 15.91 -4.86 11.11
CA ARG A 105 14.61 -5.55 10.98
C ARG A 105 13.81 -5.15 9.72
N GLY A 106 14.51 -4.95 8.59
CA GLY A 106 13.88 -4.54 7.32
C GLY A 106 13.65 -3.03 7.18
N VAL A 107 14.26 -2.22 8.05
CA VAL A 107 14.26 -0.76 7.95
C VAL A 107 15.66 -0.26 7.60
N GLU A 108 15.74 0.63 6.61
CA GLU A 108 16.96 1.30 6.18
C GLU A 108 16.76 2.82 6.23
N ARG A 109 17.55 3.53 7.07
CA ARG A 109 17.49 5.00 7.21
C ARG A 109 16.07 5.50 7.47
N GLY A 110 15.31 4.78 8.30
CA GLY A 110 13.92 5.09 8.62
C GLY A 110 12.91 4.69 7.54
N VAL A 111 13.30 4.00 6.48
CA VAL A 111 12.40 3.54 5.40
C VAL A 111 12.23 2.03 5.44
N THR A 112 10.99 1.57 5.43
CA THR A 112 10.65 0.15 5.25
C THR A 112 10.26 -0.08 3.80
N SER A 113 10.90 -1.05 3.15
CA SER A 113 10.61 -1.41 1.76
C SER A 113 9.93 -2.78 1.63
N VAL A 114 9.19 -2.96 0.55
CA VAL A 114 8.54 -4.21 0.13
C VAL A 114 8.74 -4.43 -1.37
N ASP A 115 8.30 -5.56 -1.90
CA ASP A 115 8.32 -5.83 -3.34
C ASP A 115 7.45 -4.83 -4.14
N GLY A 116 7.91 -4.44 -5.31
CA GLY A 116 7.27 -3.51 -6.24
C GLY A 116 8.17 -3.13 -7.42
N ASP A 117 7.95 -1.95 -8.00
CA ASP A 117 8.69 -1.42 -9.16
C ASP A 117 9.68 -0.30 -8.79
N GLY A 118 10.04 -0.14 -7.51
CA GLY A 118 10.86 0.96 -7.00
C GLY A 118 10.08 2.20 -6.58
N SER A 119 8.84 2.40 -7.05
CA SER A 119 7.99 3.55 -6.67
C SER A 119 6.64 3.13 -6.10
N ILE A 120 5.99 2.15 -6.73
CA ILE A 120 4.66 1.65 -6.40
C ILE A 120 4.78 0.23 -5.82
N PRO A 121 4.22 -0.04 -4.63
CA PRO A 121 4.33 -1.35 -4.00
C PRO A 121 3.45 -2.36 -4.74
N LEU A 122 3.86 -3.63 -4.74
CA LEU A 122 3.19 -4.73 -5.46
C LEU A 122 1.69 -4.85 -5.14
N VAL A 123 1.30 -4.55 -3.90
CA VAL A 123 -0.12 -4.53 -3.50
C VAL A 123 -0.93 -3.53 -4.34
N SER A 124 -0.36 -2.37 -4.69
CA SER A 124 -1.04 -1.37 -5.52
C SER A 124 -0.98 -1.74 -6.99
N LEU A 125 0.14 -2.28 -7.47
CA LEU A 125 0.31 -2.69 -8.87
C LEU A 125 -0.65 -3.82 -9.27
N GLY A 126 -0.76 -4.84 -8.41
CA GLY A 126 -1.33 -6.12 -8.81
C GLY A 126 -2.66 -6.51 -8.18
N TYR A 127 -3.10 -5.88 -7.08
CA TYR A 127 -4.27 -6.34 -6.31
C TYR A 127 -5.56 -6.41 -7.17
N MET A 128 -5.83 -5.39 -7.97
CA MET A 128 -7.03 -5.35 -8.80
C MET A 128 -7.01 -6.46 -9.85
N CYS A 129 -5.87 -6.66 -10.49
CA CYS A 129 -5.71 -7.67 -11.51
C CYS A 129 -5.70 -9.09 -10.95
N ALA A 130 -5.17 -9.28 -9.75
CA ALA A 130 -5.08 -10.59 -9.10
C ALA A 130 -6.37 -11.01 -8.39
N SER A 131 -7.22 -10.05 -7.99
CA SER A 131 -8.43 -10.34 -7.21
C SER A 131 -9.59 -9.39 -7.50
N GLY A 132 -9.36 -8.08 -7.53
CA GLY A 132 -10.43 -7.09 -7.61
C GLY A 132 -11.31 -7.21 -8.86
N TRP A 133 -10.76 -7.64 -9.99
CA TRP A 133 -11.47 -7.82 -11.27
C TRP A 133 -11.62 -9.29 -11.69
N ARG A 134 -11.30 -10.25 -10.80
CA ARG A 134 -11.41 -11.69 -11.07
C ARG A 134 -12.59 -12.32 -10.32
N ASP A 135 -12.80 -13.63 -10.53
CA ASP A 135 -13.66 -14.50 -9.71
C ASP A 135 -15.11 -14.00 -9.53
N GLY A 136 -15.77 -13.60 -10.63
CA GLY A 136 -17.15 -13.11 -10.56
C GLY A 136 -17.30 -11.82 -9.75
N SER A 137 -16.22 -11.03 -9.64
CA SER A 137 -16.24 -9.74 -8.94
C SER A 137 -17.33 -8.84 -9.50
N ARG A 138 -18.10 -8.20 -8.60
CA ARG A 138 -19.02 -7.10 -8.93
C ARG A 138 -18.35 -5.94 -9.67
N LEU A 139 -17.02 -5.82 -9.56
CA LEU A 139 -16.24 -4.80 -10.24
C LEU A 139 -15.89 -5.21 -11.68
N ASN A 140 -16.18 -6.44 -12.11
CA ASN A 140 -16.02 -6.91 -13.48
C ASN A 140 -17.34 -7.54 -13.99
N PRO A 141 -18.40 -6.74 -14.21
CA PRO A 141 -19.74 -7.25 -14.49
C PRO A 141 -19.89 -7.96 -15.84
N ALA A 142 -19.00 -7.70 -16.81
CA ALA A 142 -18.98 -8.36 -18.11
C ALA A 142 -18.03 -9.56 -18.17
N GLY A 143 -17.32 -9.88 -17.07
CA GLY A 143 -16.36 -10.99 -17.05
C GLY A 143 -15.19 -10.78 -18.02
N ALA A 144 -14.73 -9.54 -18.18
CA ALA A 144 -13.57 -9.22 -19.01
C ALA A 144 -12.38 -10.09 -18.63
N GLU A 145 -11.69 -10.66 -19.62
CA GLU A 145 -10.50 -11.47 -19.41
C GLU A 145 -9.40 -10.59 -18.83
N VAL A 146 -8.81 -11.01 -17.70
CA VAL A 146 -7.68 -10.32 -17.07
C VAL A 146 -6.44 -11.20 -17.18
N LYS A 147 -5.32 -10.64 -17.63
CA LYS A 147 -4.01 -11.29 -17.65
C LYS A 147 -2.99 -10.44 -16.92
N ILE A 148 -2.24 -11.05 -16.01
CA ILE A 148 -1.09 -10.41 -15.36
C ILE A 148 0.17 -10.73 -16.14
N VAL A 149 0.97 -9.74 -16.47
CA VAL A 149 2.29 -9.93 -17.09
C VAL A 149 3.31 -9.13 -16.30
N GLU A 150 4.04 -9.83 -15.44
CA GLU A 150 5.07 -9.23 -14.61
C GLU A 150 6.42 -9.19 -15.32
N TYR A 151 7.15 -8.09 -15.12
CA TYR A 151 8.52 -7.90 -15.60
C TYR A 151 9.47 -7.85 -14.40
N ASN A 152 10.21 -8.93 -14.20
CA ASN A 152 11.16 -9.02 -13.08
C ASN A 152 12.33 -8.07 -13.32
N HIS A 153 12.54 -7.12 -12.40
CA HIS A 153 13.56 -6.10 -12.50
C HIS A 153 14.96 -6.73 -12.49
N ARG A 154 15.72 -6.48 -13.56
CA ARG A 154 17.11 -6.92 -13.68
C ARG A 154 18.01 -5.73 -13.96
N ALA A 155 18.69 -5.26 -12.93
CA ALA A 155 19.73 -4.25 -13.08
C ALA A 155 20.87 -4.77 -13.97
N MET A 156 21.41 -3.91 -14.83
CA MET A 156 22.65 -4.22 -15.55
C MET A 156 23.82 -4.19 -14.56
N SER A 157 24.74 -5.15 -14.71
CA SER A 157 26.01 -5.13 -13.98
C SER A 157 26.85 -3.93 -14.42
N LEU A 158 27.59 -3.33 -13.49
CA LEU A 158 28.53 -2.21 -13.72
C LEU A 158 29.52 -2.48 -14.87
N TRP A 159 29.86 -3.74 -15.13
CA TRP A 159 30.78 -4.15 -16.20
C TRP A 159 30.13 -4.24 -17.60
N GLY A 160 28.80 -4.08 -17.69
CA GLY A 160 28.02 -4.24 -18.93
C GLY A 160 27.65 -2.94 -19.65
N GLY A 161 28.21 -1.79 -19.25
CA GLY A 161 28.09 -0.54 -20.01
C GLY A 161 26.87 0.33 -19.70
N GLY A 162 26.62 0.69 -18.43
CA GLY A 162 25.80 1.89 -18.19
C GLY A 162 25.30 2.12 -16.77
N ILE A 163 25.19 3.42 -16.46
CA ILE A 163 24.45 4.06 -15.36
C ILE A 163 22.92 3.97 -15.61
N GLN A 164 22.51 3.40 -16.76
CA GLN A 164 21.13 3.19 -17.17
C GLN A 164 20.68 1.78 -16.84
N GLU A 165 19.44 1.66 -16.36
CA GLU A 165 18.82 0.37 -16.12
C GLU A 165 18.56 -0.34 -17.45
N GLY A 166 18.96 -1.61 -17.55
CA GLY A 166 19.04 -2.31 -18.82
C GLY A 166 17.71 -2.65 -19.48
N ARG A 167 17.79 -3.33 -20.63
CA ARG A 167 16.64 -3.77 -21.44
C ARG A 167 15.60 -4.64 -20.71
N PHE A 168 15.91 -5.13 -19.52
CA PHE A 168 15.03 -5.93 -18.66
C PHE A 168 14.66 -5.18 -17.36
N SER A 169 14.71 -3.84 -17.35
CA SER A 169 14.30 -3.09 -16.16
C SER A 169 12.80 -3.25 -15.90
N GLY A 170 12.46 -3.58 -14.65
CA GLY A 170 11.10 -3.52 -14.11
C GLY A 170 10.93 -2.31 -13.18
N ASP A 171 11.75 -1.28 -13.31
CA ASP A 171 11.57 -0.03 -12.58
C ASP A 171 10.39 0.78 -13.12
N HIS A 172 9.74 1.52 -12.24
CA HIS A 172 8.56 2.33 -12.52
C HIS A 172 8.65 3.17 -13.81
N VAL A 173 9.78 3.82 -14.05
CA VAL A 173 9.97 4.67 -15.24
C VAL A 173 10.63 3.88 -16.37
N ASN A 174 11.68 3.12 -16.07
CA ASN A 174 12.48 2.46 -17.09
C ASN A 174 11.80 1.21 -17.69
N ILE A 175 10.70 0.73 -17.13
CA ILE A 175 9.89 -0.35 -17.70
C ILE A 175 9.41 -0.05 -19.12
N MET A 176 9.23 1.23 -19.48
CA MET A 176 8.87 1.62 -20.85
C MET A 176 9.96 1.27 -21.88
N GLY A 177 11.22 1.12 -21.44
CA GLY A 177 12.33 0.64 -22.26
C GLY A 177 12.53 -0.88 -22.18
N ASN A 178 11.68 -1.61 -21.46
CA ASN A 178 11.76 -3.05 -21.35
C ASN A 178 11.28 -3.72 -22.65
N HIS A 179 12.18 -4.40 -23.36
CA HIS A 179 11.84 -5.01 -24.64
C HIS A 179 10.73 -6.06 -24.54
N GLU A 180 10.68 -6.87 -23.47
CA GLU A 180 9.59 -7.84 -23.30
C GLU A 180 8.24 -7.13 -23.10
N MET A 181 8.25 -5.96 -22.47
CA MET A 181 7.05 -5.14 -22.29
C MET A 181 6.60 -4.53 -23.61
N ILE A 182 7.55 -3.98 -24.38
CA ILE A 182 7.28 -3.45 -25.72
C ILE A 182 6.74 -4.54 -26.63
N GLU A 183 7.36 -5.73 -26.64
CA GLU A 183 6.86 -6.90 -27.38
C GLU A 183 5.44 -7.27 -26.97
N THR A 184 5.15 -7.33 -25.67
CA THR A 184 3.81 -7.62 -25.17
C THR A 184 2.79 -6.57 -25.61
N VAL A 185 3.15 -5.28 -25.58
CA VAL A 185 2.29 -4.19 -26.08
C VAL A 185 2.02 -4.37 -27.57
N LEU A 186 3.06 -4.63 -28.37
CA LEU A 186 2.93 -4.85 -29.82
C LEU A 186 2.03 -6.05 -30.13
N GLU A 187 2.21 -7.18 -29.45
CA GLU A 187 1.33 -8.36 -29.58
C GLU A 187 -0.13 -8.00 -29.28
N VAL A 188 -0.40 -7.24 -28.21
CA VAL A 188 -1.76 -6.83 -27.85
C VAL A 188 -2.39 -5.92 -28.91
N VAL A 189 -1.67 -4.87 -29.34
CA VAL A 189 -2.24 -3.85 -30.25
C VAL A 189 -2.34 -4.32 -31.70
N THR A 190 -1.55 -5.31 -32.11
CA THR A 190 -1.59 -5.89 -33.46
C THR A 190 -2.62 -7.01 -33.63
N GLY A 191 -3.44 -7.28 -32.61
CA GLY A 191 -4.50 -8.29 -32.66
C GLY A 191 -4.08 -9.69 -32.20
N HIS A 192 -2.83 -9.87 -31.78
CA HIS A 192 -2.28 -11.15 -31.30
C HIS A 192 -2.36 -11.31 -29.77
N GLY A 193 -2.99 -10.38 -29.05
CA GLY A 193 -3.11 -10.40 -27.58
C GLY A 193 -3.73 -11.68 -26.98
N ALA A 194 -4.50 -12.44 -27.76
CA ALA A 194 -4.97 -13.76 -27.35
C ALA A 194 -3.81 -14.71 -26.99
N GLY A 195 -2.67 -14.62 -27.69
CA GLY A 195 -1.48 -15.43 -27.47
C GLY A 195 -0.62 -14.98 -26.27
N VAL A 196 -0.81 -13.76 -25.75
CA VAL A 196 -0.10 -13.28 -24.56
C VAL A 196 -0.46 -14.16 -23.37
N ARG A 197 0.53 -14.78 -22.74
CA ARG A 197 0.33 -15.66 -21.58
C ARG A 197 0.45 -14.88 -20.28
N GLU A 198 -0.33 -15.29 -19.28
CA GLU A 198 -0.16 -14.79 -17.92
C GLU A 198 1.20 -15.24 -17.35
N ARG A 199 1.90 -14.30 -16.73
CA ARG A 199 3.24 -14.48 -16.17
C ARG A 199 3.31 -13.77 -14.82
N ILE A 200 3.51 -14.55 -13.76
CA ILE A 200 3.57 -14.07 -12.38
C ILE A 200 4.82 -14.67 -11.73
N TYR A 201 5.72 -13.81 -11.28
CA TYR A 201 6.92 -14.12 -10.51
C TYR A 201 6.74 -13.79 -9.02
N SER A 202 5.89 -12.82 -8.71
CA SER A 202 5.73 -12.24 -7.39
C SER A 202 4.72 -12.98 -6.50
N GLY A 203 4.66 -12.58 -5.23
CA GLY A 203 3.65 -13.03 -4.27
C GLY A 203 2.27 -12.36 -4.40
N VAL A 204 1.96 -11.72 -5.55
CA VAL A 204 0.76 -10.86 -5.71
C VAL A 204 -0.54 -11.57 -5.33
N ARG A 205 -0.71 -12.85 -5.70
CA ARG A 205 -1.93 -13.62 -5.38
C ARG A 205 -2.09 -13.81 -3.86
N GLN A 206 -1.00 -14.13 -3.17
CA GLN A 206 -1.01 -14.29 -1.71
C GLN A 206 -1.30 -12.96 -1.00
N ILE A 207 -0.72 -11.86 -1.51
CA ILE A 207 -1.01 -10.50 -1.02
C ILE A 207 -2.50 -10.19 -1.21
N ALA A 208 -3.06 -10.49 -2.39
CA ALA A 208 -4.45 -10.21 -2.69
C ALA A 208 -5.41 -11.02 -1.81
N ASP A 209 -5.13 -12.30 -1.57
CA ASP A 209 -5.89 -13.13 -0.64
C ASP A 209 -5.82 -12.61 0.79
N ASN A 210 -4.65 -12.16 1.24
CA ASN A 210 -4.49 -11.57 2.56
C ASN A 210 -5.29 -10.27 2.71
N VAL A 211 -5.30 -9.41 1.69
CA VAL A 211 -6.12 -8.19 1.68
C VAL A 211 -7.61 -8.55 1.74
N ARG A 212 -8.05 -9.54 0.96
CA ARG A 212 -9.44 -10.02 0.95
C ARG A 212 -9.85 -10.52 2.33
N ARG A 213 -9.06 -11.41 2.93
CA ARG A 213 -9.30 -11.95 4.29
C ARG A 213 -9.38 -10.85 5.34
N LEU A 214 -8.46 -9.88 5.32
CA LEU A 214 -8.46 -8.77 6.28
C LEU A 214 -9.67 -7.84 6.10
N ARG A 215 -10.07 -7.59 4.86
CA ARG A 215 -11.28 -6.81 4.55
C ARG A 215 -12.53 -7.51 5.07
N ASP A 216 -12.62 -8.81 4.87
CA ASP A 216 -13.80 -9.59 5.28
C ASP A 216 -13.87 -9.72 6.80
N ALA A 217 -12.73 -9.94 7.48
CA ALA A 217 -12.64 -9.92 8.94
C ALA A 217 -13.09 -8.57 9.54
N ARG A 218 -12.68 -7.44 8.94
CA ARG A 218 -13.10 -6.10 9.36
C ARG A 218 -14.59 -5.83 9.16
N ARG A 219 -15.22 -6.49 8.19
CA ARG A 219 -16.67 -6.38 7.94
C ARG A 219 -17.46 -7.21 8.94
N GLY A 220 -16.98 -8.42 9.26
CA GLY A 220 -17.57 -9.26 10.31
C GLY A 220 -17.60 -8.56 11.66
N THR A 221 -16.46 -8.00 12.11
CA THR A 221 -16.39 -7.28 13.39
C THR A 221 -17.28 -6.04 13.46
N ARG A 222 -17.63 -5.43 12.32
CA ARG A 222 -18.50 -4.24 12.26
C ARG A 222 -19.98 -4.60 12.18
N GLY A 223 -20.30 -5.85 11.85
CA GLY A 223 -21.66 -6.39 11.89
C GLY A 223 -22.07 -6.86 13.27
N ASP A 224 -21.12 -7.21 14.13
CA ASP A 224 -21.35 -7.64 15.53
C ASP A 224 -21.44 -6.46 16.53
N GLU A 225 -21.19 -5.22 16.09
CA GLU A 225 -21.29 -3.98 16.88
C GLU A 225 -22.59 -3.17 16.61
N LEU A 226 -23.54 -3.73 15.84
CA LEU A 226 -24.87 -3.16 15.55
C LEU A 226 -25.98 -4.08 16.04
#